data_AF-A0A8T3WP62-F1
#
_entry.id   AF-A0A8T3WP62-F1
#
_cell.length_a   1.000
_cell.length_b   1.000
_cell.length_c   1.000
_cell.angle_alpha   90.00
_cell.angle_beta   90.00
_cell.angle_gamma   90.00
#
_symmetry.space_group_name_H-M   'P 1'
#
loop_
_entity.id
_entity.type
_entity.pdbx_description
1 polymer ?
#
loop_
_entity_poly.entity_id
_entity_poly.type
_entity_poly.pdbx_seq_one_letter_code
_entity_poly.pdbx_strand_id
1 'polypeptide(L)' 'MVIKKQGYKWILYTKDGRKKLGEFRTKKDALKRERQIQFFKHINK' A
#
# COMPACT_ATOMS: atom_id res chain seq x y z
N MET A 1 4.95 -3.34 3.15
CA MET A 1 4.40 -2.00 3.40
C MET A 1 3.51 -2.08 4.62
N VAL A 2 2.75 -1.04 4.96
CA VAL A 2 1.77 -1.12 6.05
C VAL A 2 0.40 -0.72 5.52
N ILE A 3 -0.58 -1.61 5.60
CA ILE A 3 -1.96 -1.31 5.26
C ILE A 3 -2.71 -1.01 6.56
N LYS A 4 -3.25 0.21 6.71
CA LYS A 4 -4.08 0.59 7.85
C LYS A 4 -5.51 0.89 7.38
N LYS A 5 -6.49 0.43 8.14
CA LYS A 5 -7.89 0.81 7.96
C LYS A 5 -8.13 2.13 8.71
N GLN A 6 -8.56 3.18 8.01
CA GLN A 6 -9.05 4.43 8.61
C GLN A 6 -10.52 4.60 8.24
N GLY A 7 -11.41 4.34 9.19
CA GLY A 7 -12.86 4.36 8.96
C GLY A 7 -13.26 3.34 7.89
N TYR A 8 -13.82 3.84 6.79
CA TYR A 8 -14.32 3.04 5.66
C TYR A 8 -13.26 2.76 4.60
N LYS A 9 -12.07 3.37 4.69
CA LYS A 9 -11.02 3.27 3.69
C LYS A 9 -9.77 2.58 4.21
N TRP A 10 -9.04 1.97 3.29
CA TRP A 10 -7.79 1.26 3.46
C TRP A 10 -6.66 2.09 2.89
N ILE A 11 -5.70 2.45 3.72
CA ILE A 11 -4.61 3.32 3.32
C ILE A 11 -3.33 2.51 3.36
N LEU A 12 -2.61 2.54 2.24
CA LEU A 12 -1.30 1.93 2.10
C LEU A 12 -0.26 2.97 2.50
N TYR A 13 0.59 2.61 3.45
CA TYR A 13 1.74 3.37 3.90
C TYR A 13 3.04 2.65 3.54
N THR A 14 4.12 3.42 3.48
CA THR A 14 5.50 2.91 3.48
C THR A 14 5.77 2.05 4.72
N LYS A 15 6.82 1.22 4.68
CA LYS A 15 7.21 0.33 5.79
C LYS A 15 7.34 1.10 7.11
N ASP A 16 7.84 2.33 7.04
CA ASP A 16 8.07 3.21 8.19
C ASP A 16 6.81 4.02 8.61
N GLY A 17 5.68 3.84 7.92
CA GLY A 17 4.44 4.56 8.22
C GLY A 17 4.44 6.06 7.91
N ARG A 18 5.60 6.64 7.54
CA ARG A 18 5.79 8.09 7.34
C ARG A 18 5.10 8.62 6.08
N LYS A 19 5.11 7.84 4.99
CA LYS A 19 4.55 8.27 3.69
C LYS A 19 3.35 7.41 3.28
N LYS A 20 2.24 8.04 2.91
CA LYS A 20 1.10 7.38 2.24
C LYS A 20 1.47 7.08 0.78
N LEU A 21 1.23 5.84 0.38
CA LEU A 21 1.43 5.32 -0.98
C LEU A 21 0.12 5.25 -1.77
N GLY A 22 -1.03 5.36 -1.09
CA GLY A 22 -2.35 5.44 -1.70
C GLY A 22 -3.46 5.18 -0.70
N GLU A 23 -4.67 5.61 -1.04
CA GLU A 23 -5.89 5.29 -0.30
C GLU A 23 -6.89 4.56 -1.19
N PHE A 24 -7.56 3.57 -0.61
CA PHE A 24 -8.38 2.60 -1.31
C PHE A 24 -9.67 2.36 -0.54
N ARG A 25 -10.76 2.05 -1.25
CA ARG A 25 -12.03 1.69 -0.60
C ARG A 25 -12.01 0.26 -0.08
N THR A 26 -11.24 -0.64 -0.71
CA THR A 26 -11.18 -2.05 -0.34
C THR A 26 -9.77 -2.47 0.08
N LYS A 27 -9.69 -3.48 0.95
CA LYS A 27 -8.41 -4.11 1.32
C LYS A 27 -7.72 -4.73 0.11
N LYS A 28 -8.51 -5.27 -0.83
CA LYS A 28 -8.02 -5.95 -2.03
C LYS A 28 -7.25 -5.00 -2.96
N ASP A 29 -7.76 -3.78 -3.14
CA ASP A 29 -7.08 -2.75 -3.94
C ASP A 29 -5.76 -2.31 -3.28
N ALA A 30 -5.76 -2.11 -1.97
CA ALA A 30 -4.55 -1.79 -1.22
C ALA A 30 -3.46 -2.87 -1.36
N LEU A 31 -3.86 -4.15 -1.28
CA LEU A 31 -2.97 -5.30 -1.50
C LEU A 31 -2.48 -5.42 -2.95
N LYS A 32 -3.32 -5.08 -3.93
CA LYS A 32 -2.93 -5.06 -5.34
C LYS A 32 -1.85 -3.99 -5.56
N ARG A 33 -2.01 -2.81 -4.96
CA ARG A 33 -1.01 -1.75 -5.03
C ARG A 33 0.29 -2.13 -4.33
N GLU A 34 0.22 -2.75 -3.15
CA GLU A 34 1.42 -3.26 -2.46
C GLU A 34 2.20 -4.22 -3.35
N ARG A 35 1.52 -5.20 -3.97
CA ARG A 35 2.16 -6.15 -4.89
C ARG A 35 2.83 -5.47 -6.08
N GLN A 36 2.17 -4.50 -6.70
CA GLN A 36 2.77 -3.71 -7.78
C GLN A 36 4.07 -3.03 -7.32
N ILE A 37 4.04 -2.33 -6.19
CA ILE A 37 5.22 -1.60 -5.74
C ILE A 37 6.36 -2.56 -5.36
N GLN A 38 6.05 -3.70 -4.74
CA GLN A 38 7.07 -4.72 -4.46
C GLN A 38 7.68 -5.30 -5.74
N PHE A 39 6.85 -5.57 -6.75
CA PHE A 39 7.29 -6.04 -8.05
C PHE A 39 8.27 -5.05 -8.71
N PHE A 40 7.90 -3.76 -8.79
CA PHE A 40 8.80 -2.73 -9.31
C PHE A 40 10.07 -2.57 -8.48
N LYS A 41 10.01 -2.76 -7.15
CA LYS A 41 11.18 -2.73 -6.28
C LYS A 41 12.20 -3.84 -6.58
N HIS A 42 11.71 -5.02 -6.95
CA HIS A 42 12.56 -6.16 -7.27
C HIS A 42 13.12 -6.10 -8.69
N ILE A 43 12.40 -5.47 -9.63
CA ILE A 43 12.86 -5.31 -11.02
C ILE A 43 13.93 -4.22 -11.16
N ASN A 44 13.83 -3.13 -10.38
CA ASN A 44 14.79 -2.02 -10.44
C ASN A 44 16.05 -2.25 -9.57
N LYS A 45 16.42 -3.51 -9.30
CA LYS A 45 17.59 -3.89 -8.50
C LYS A 45 18.56 -4.68 -9.36
#